data_AF-A0A4V5PT74-F1
#
_entry.id   AF-A0A4V5PT74-F1
#
_cell.length_a   1.000
_cell.length_b   1.000
_cell.length_c   1.000
_cell.angle_alpha   90.00
_cell.angle_beta   90.00
_cell.angle_gamma   90.00
#
_symmetry.space_group_name_H-M   'P 1'
#
loop_
_entity.id
_entity.type
_entity.pdbx_description
1 polymer ?
#
loop_
_entity_poly.entity_id
_entity_poly.type
_entity_poly.pdbx_seq_one_letter_code
_entity_poly.pdbx_strand_id
1 'polypeptide(L)' 'MFKELYKEVQGIVYKCRNEYYLHLWELSDWEQEGMICLHELISREEGI' A
#
# COMPACT_ATOMS: atom_id res chain seq x y z
N MET A 1 10.00 -8.48 -7.98
CA MET A 1 10.56 -8.20 -6.64
C MET A 1 9.62 -7.30 -5.85
N PHE A 2 9.46 -6.02 -6.21
CA PHE A 2 8.60 -5.09 -5.48
C PHE A 2 7.14 -5.55 -5.31
N LYS A 3 6.50 -6.05 -6.38
CA LYS A 3 5.13 -6.58 -6.31
C LYS A 3 4.97 -7.80 -5.40
N GLU A 4 6.00 -8.63 -5.26
CA GLU A 4 5.94 -9.79 -4.35
C GLU A 4 6.07 -9.34 -2.90
N LEU A 5 6.97 -8.38 -2.62
CA LEU A 5 7.05 -7.75 -1.31
C LEU A 5 5.73 -7.05 -0.93
N TYR A 6 5.10 -6.34 -1.88
CA TYR A 6 3.80 -5.74 -1.65
C TYR A 6 2.73 -6.80 -1.29
N LYS A 7 2.73 -7.97 -1.95
CA LYS A 7 1.78 -9.05 -1.63
C LYS A 7 1.92 -9.57 -0.21
N GLU A 8 3.12 -9.54 0.37
CA GLU A 8 3.35 -9.96 1.77
C GLU A 8 2.71 -8.99 2.77
N VAL A 9 2.60 -7.71 2.43
CA VAL A 9 2.11 -6.64 3.32
C VAL A 9 0.73 -6.07 2.93
N GLN A 10 0.18 -6.41 1.76
CA GLN A 10 -1.10 -5.86 1.25
C GLN A 10 -2.30 -6.08 2.19
N GLY A 11 -2.22 -7.06 3.10
CA GLY A 11 -3.25 -7.26 4.13
C GLY A 11 -3.47 -6.02 5.00
N ILE A 12 -2.44 -5.20 5.21
CA ILE A 12 -2.53 -3.94 5.96
C ILE A 12 -3.40 -2.93 5.18
N VAL A 13 -3.22 -2.85 3.86
CA VAL A 13 -4.01 -1.98 2.96
C VAL A 13 -5.48 -2.40 2.98
N TYR A 14 -5.76 -3.71 2.90
CA TYR A 14 -7.13 -4.21 2.94
C TYR A 14 -7.80 -3.98 4.30
N LYS A 15 -7.06 -4.12 5.40
CA LYS A 15 -7.55 -3.77 6.73
C LYS A 15 -7.88 -2.28 6.82
N CYS A 16 -7.00 -1.42 6.31
CA CYS A 16 -7.21 0.03 6.24
C CYS A 16 -8.47 0.38 5.43
N ARG A 17 -8.63 -0.20 4.23
CA ARG A 17 -9.83 -0.03 3.41
C ARG A 17 -11.12 -0.44 4.11
N ASN A 18 -11.09 -1.50 4.92
CA ASN A 18 -12.27 -1.95 5.67
C ASN A 18 -12.59 -1.02 6.85
N GLU A 19 -11.59 -0.40 7.46
CA GLU A 19 -11.75 0.52 8.59
C GLU A 19 -12.14 1.94 8.13
N TYR A 20 -11.69 2.35 6.95
CA TYR A 20 -11.87 3.71 6.44
C TYR A 20 -12.65 3.70 5.11
N TYR A 21 -13.82 4.35 5.12
CA TYR A 21 -14.54 4.63 3.88
C TYR A 21 -14.02 5.93 3.26
N LEU A 22 -13.28 5.81 2.16
CA LEU A 22 -12.96 6.93 1.28
C LEU A 22 -13.92 6.93 0.10
N HIS A 23 -14.65 8.04 -0.06
CA HIS A 23 -15.62 8.18 -1.12
C HIS A 23 -14.93 8.08 -2.50
N LEU A 24 -15.52 7.30 -3.40
CA LEU A 24 -15.04 7.01 -4.76
C LEU A 24 -13.78 6.15 -4.88
N TRP A 25 -13.12 5.78 -3.78
CA TRP A 25 -11.96 4.89 -3.86
C TRP A 25 -12.39 3.45 -4.14
N GLU A 26 -11.86 2.90 -5.23
CA GLU A 26 -11.93 1.49 -5.58
C GLU A 26 -10.76 0.72 -4.96
N LEU A 27 -10.82 -0.61 -5.02
CA LEU A 27 -9.72 -1.45 -4.50
C LEU A 27 -8.37 -1.09 -5.13
N SER A 28 -8.36 -0.77 -6.43
CA SER A 28 -7.15 -0.38 -7.15
C SER A 28 -6.53 0.91 -6.63
N ASP A 29 -7.33 1.88 -6.17
CA ASP A 29 -6.82 3.13 -5.59
C ASP A 29 -6.10 2.85 -4.27
N TRP A 30 -6.71 2.00 -3.42
CA TRP A 30 -6.09 1.52 -2.18
C TRP A 30 -4.80 0.74 -2.47
N GLU A 31 -4.81 -0.14 -3.47
CA GLU A 31 -3.62 -0.90 -3.86
C GLU A 31 -2.51 0.00 -4.39
N GLN A 32 -2.85 1.02 -5.18
CA GLN A 32 -1.90 1.99 -5.69
C GLN A 32 -1.27 2.80 -4.55
N GLU A 33 -2.08 3.34 -3.65
CA GLU A 33 -1.60 4.08 -2.48
C GLU A 33 -0.71 3.20 -1.58
N GLY A 34 -1.12 1.95 -1.37
CA GLY A 34 -0.33 0.97 -0.62
C GLY A 34 1.05 0.72 -1.22
N MET A 35 1.13 0.62 -2.55
CA MET A 35 2.42 0.49 -3.26
C MET A 35 3.26 1.76 -3.15
N ILE A 36 2.66 2.95 -3.24
CA ILE A 36 3.38 4.23 -3.09
C ILE A 36 3.95 4.35 -1.67
N CYS A 37 3.14 4.05 -0.66
CA CYS A 37 3.57 4.02 0.74
C CYS A 37 4.74 3.04 0.96
N LEU A 38 4.64 1.82 0.44
CA LEU A 38 5.70 0.83 0.57
C LEU A 38 7.00 1.28 -0.09
N HIS A 39 6.92 1.89 -1.28
CA HIS A 39 8.07 2.44 -1.97
C HIS A 39 8.77 3.51 -1.11
N GLU A 40 8.00 4.49 -0.61
CA GLU A 40 8.54 5.57 0.22
C GLU A 40 9.19 5.05 1.51
N LEU A 41 8.60 4.04 2.16
CA LEU A 41 9.17 3.42 3.36
C LEU A 41 10.52 2.76 3.07
N ILE A 42 10.62 2.03 1.95
CA ILE A 42 11.88 1.36 1.55
C ILE A 42 12.94 2.40 1.16
N SER A 43 12.59 3.41 0.37
CA SER A 43 13.53 4.47 -0.02
C SER A 43 14.13 5.15 1.21
N ARG A 44 13.31 5.47 2.21
CA ARG A 44 13.77 6.06 3.47
C ARG A 44 14.71 5.15 4.26
N GLU A 45 14.42 3.86 4.34
CA GLU A 45 15.27 2.90 5.06
C GLU A 45 16.61 2.68 4.33
N GLU A 46 16.59 2.65 3.00
CA GLU A 46 17.80 2.50 2.17
C GLU A 46 18.62 3.80 2.07
N GLY A 47 18.12 4.92 2.61
CA GLY A 47 18.77 6.23 2.52
C GLY A 47 18.79 6.82 1.11
N ILE A 48 17.83 6.42 0.27
CA ILE A 48 17.61 6.92 -1.10
C ILE A 48 16.68 8.12 -1.08
#